data_AF-A0AAV7AA37-F1
#
_entry.id   AF-A0AAV7AA37-F1
#
_cell.length_a   1.000
_cell.length_b   1.000
_cell.length_c   1.000
_cell.angle_alpha   90.00
_cell.angle_beta   90.00
_cell.angle_gamma   90.00
#
_symmetry.space_group_name_H-M   'P 1'
#
loop_
_entity.id
_entity.type
_entity.pdbx_description
1 polymer ?
#
loop_
_entity_poly.entity_id
_entity_poly.type
_entity_poly.pdbx_seq_one_letter_code
_entity_poly.pdbx_strand_id
1 'polypeptide(L)'
;MDAVQAGLCDTFQRDFLCCRRIGSLPWKDLEHQLSIRPSFVLRILEQTINHPVSQKYPPSSQYRRLFLSELIKKHERTGAEPLDDIYTAFAEVLNSGDNTLCYKSYCLPTGDPVTLAENVAIISEGTTGLVTWEAALFLAEWAIENNGLFNNRTILELGSGIGLSGLVICRSCSPRRYTFSDSHQKVLQQLKENVLLNGFMLSEEPSDTRKTPTTIVSVTELDWESVTEQELVALDADLVIASDVC
;
A
#
# COMPACT_ATOMS: atom_id res chain seq x y z
N MET A 1 9.89 -8.69 -26.19
CA MET A 1 9.26 -7.46 -25.67
C MET A 1 10.36 -6.43 -25.54
N ASP A 2 10.16 -5.20 -26.02
CA ASP A 2 11.18 -4.15 -25.86
C ASP A 2 11.28 -3.76 -24.37
N ALA A 3 12.50 -3.64 -23.84
CA ALA A 3 12.75 -3.37 -22.42
C ALA A 3 12.13 -2.04 -21.98
N VAL A 4 12.07 -1.06 -22.89
CA VAL A 4 11.44 0.24 -22.65
C VAL A 4 9.92 0.10 -22.46
N GLN A 5 9.27 -0.78 -23.22
CA GLN A 5 7.82 -1.02 -23.11
C GLN A 5 7.46 -1.78 -21.84
N ALA A 6 8.33 -2.69 -21.38
CA ALA A 6 8.16 -3.37 -20.10
C ALA A 6 8.26 -2.36 -18.94
N GLY A 7 9.29 -1.52 -18.92
CA GLY A 7 9.49 -0.55 -17.84
C GLY A 7 8.36 0.48 -17.70
N LEU A 8 7.72 0.88 -18.82
CA LEU A 8 6.55 1.77 -18.77
C LEU A 8 5.33 1.09 -18.16
N CYS A 9 5.04 -0.16 -18.55
CA CYS A 9 3.98 -0.96 -17.96
C CYS A 9 4.17 -1.14 -16.45
N ASP A 10 5.38 -1.50 -16.03
CA ASP A 10 5.71 -1.71 -14.61
C ASP A 10 5.55 -0.41 -13.79
N THR A 11 5.91 0.73 -14.39
CA THR A 11 5.72 2.04 -13.77
C THR A 11 4.24 2.37 -13.60
N PHE A 12 3.43 2.19 -14.65
CA PHE A 12 1.97 2.39 -14.53
C PHE A 12 1.34 1.44 -13.51
N GLN A 13 1.74 0.17 -13.48
CA GLN A 13 1.25 -0.79 -12.50
C GLN A 13 1.54 -0.32 -11.08
N ARG A 14 2.81 -0.07 -10.74
CA ARG A 14 3.23 0.34 -9.40
C ARG A 14 2.52 1.61 -8.96
N ASP A 15 2.54 2.64 -9.82
CA ASP A 15 2.02 3.95 -9.48
C ASP A 15 0.47 3.94 -9.39
N PHE A 16 -0.20 3.15 -10.24
CA PHE A 16 -1.65 2.96 -10.16
C PHE A 16 -2.07 2.21 -8.88
N LEU A 17 -1.39 1.09 -8.57
CA LEU A 17 -1.73 0.26 -7.42
C LEU A 17 -1.54 1.00 -6.10
N CYS A 18 -0.54 1.88 -5.98
CA CYS A 18 -0.33 2.71 -4.79
C CYS A 18 -1.10 4.04 -4.83
N CYS A 19 -2.00 4.24 -5.81
CA CYS A 19 -2.79 5.47 -5.99
C CYS A 19 -1.95 6.76 -6.09
N ARG A 20 -0.80 6.74 -6.78
CA ARG A 20 -0.02 7.96 -7.08
C ARG A 20 -0.91 8.99 -7.77
N ARG A 21 -0.70 10.27 -7.49
CA ARG A 21 -1.50 11.37 -8.07
C ARG A 21 -1.60 11.19 -9.58
N ILE A 22 -2.81 11.26 -10.13
CA ILE A 22 -3.05 11.03 -11.57
C ILE A 22 -2.11 11.88 -12.43
N GLY A 23 -1.91 13.15 -12.09
CA GLY A 23 -1.02 14.05 -12.85
C GLY A 23 0.48 13.69 -12.82
N SER A 24 0.94 12.82 -11.92
CA SER A 24 2.36 12.41 -11.83
C SER A 24 2.70 11.14 -12.60
N LEU A 25 1.70 10.44 -13.16
CA LEU A 25 1.93 9.25 -13.98
C LEU A 25 2.68 9.62 -15.28
N PRO A 26 3.43 8.68 -15.90
CA PRO A 26 4.26 8.93 -17.09
C PRO A 26 3.42 9.04 -18.37
N TRP A 27 2.46 9.97 -18.38
CA TRP A 27 1.52 10.18 -19.48
C TRP A 27 2.18 10.57 -20.80
N LYS A 28 3.29 11.33 -20.73
CA LYS A 28 4.03 11.75 -21.93
C LYS A 28 4.67 10.55 -22.63
N ASP A 29 5.24 9.64 -21.85
CA ASP A 29 5.84 8.41 -22.37
C ASP A 29 4.77 7.48 -22.95
N LEU A 30 3.59 7.43 -22.30
CA LEU A 30 2.43 6.74 -22.85
C LEU A 30 1.96 7.36 -24.17
N GLU A 31 1.78 8.67 -24.26
CA GLU A 31 1.38 9.36 -25.49
C GLU A 31 2.34 9.05 -26.65
N HIS A 32 3.66 9.01 -26.38
CA HIS A 32 4.65 8.59 -27.36
C HIS A 32 4.43 7.14 -27.81
N GLN A 33 4.26 6.18 -26.89
CA GLN A 33 3.99 4.78 -27.25
C GLN A 33 2.67 4.60 -28.01
N LEU A 34 1.62 5.33 -27.63
CA LEU A 34 0.33 5.29 -28.31
C LEU A 34 0.40 5.86 -29.73
N SER A 35 1.25 6.87 -29.98
CA SER A 35 1.47 7.40 -31.33
C SER A 35 2.10 6.36 -32.29
N ILE A 36 2.88 5.41 -31.74
CA ILE A 36 3.51 4.33 -32.50
C ILE A 36 2.57 3.13 -32.61
N ARG A 37 1.90 2.78 -31.51
CA ARG A 37 0.99 1.64 -31.40
C ARG A 37 -0.19 1.98 -30.49
N PRO A 38 -1.33 2.44 -31.03
CA PRO A 38 -2.51 2.81 -30.23
C PRO A 38 -3.03 1.66 -29.35
N SER A 39 -2.95 0.42 -29.81
CA SER A 39 -3.37 -0.76 -29.04
C SER A 39 -2.53 -1.03 -27.77
N PHE A 40 -1.42 -0.31 -27.56
CA PHE A 40 -0.63 -0.41 -26.33
C PHE A 40 -1.42 -0.02 -25.08
N VAL A 41 -2.48 0.78 -25.23
CA VAL A 41 -3.40 1.12 -24.13
C VAL A 41 -4.01 -0.11 -23.45
N LEU A 42 -4.26 -1.20 -24.19
CA LEU A 42 -4.78 -2.45 -23.62
C LEU A 42 -3.78 -3.10 -22.67
N ARG A 43 -2.48 -2.92 -22.91
CA ARG A 43 -1.45 -3.38 -21.98
C ARG A 43 -1.43 -2.55 -20.70
N ILE A 44 -1.65 -1.25 -20.79
CA ILE A 44 -1.79 -0.40 -19.59
C ILE A 44 -3.03 -0.83 -18.81
N LEU A 45 -4.17 -1.07 -19.48
CA LEU A 45 -5.39 -1.57 -18.85
C LEU A 45 -5.14 -2.90 -18.11
N GLU A 46 -4.44 -3.83 -18.76
CA GLU A 46 -4.08 -5.14 -18.18
C GLU A 46 -3.21 -5.03 -16.94
N GLN A 47 -2.23 -4.12 -16.95
CA GLN A 47 -1.29 -3.92 -15.84
C GLN A 47 -1.83 -3.00 -14.74
N THR A 48 -3.04 -2.46 -14.90
CA THR A 48 -3.65 -1.54 -13.92
C THR A 48 -5.00 -2.05 -13.46
N ILE A 49 -6.09 -1.67 -14.14
CA ILE A 49 -7.47 -1.99 -13.75
C ILE A 49 -7.69 -3.50 -13.69
N ASN A 50 -7.22 -4.24 -14.69
CA ASN A 50 -7.42 -5.69 -14.79
C ASN A 50 -6.35 -6.49 -14.04
N HIS A 51 -5.35 -5.82 -13.47
CA HIS A 51 -4.28 -6.50 -12.75
C HIS A 51 -4.89 -7.31 -11.57
N PRO A 52 -4.45 -8.56 -11.32
CA PRO A 52 -5.06 -9.41 -10.29
C PRO A 52 -5.12 -8.79 -8.89
N VAL A 53 -4.09 -8.02 -8.53
CA VAL A 53 -4.06 -7.28 -7.25
C VAL A 53 -5.13 -6.19 -7.23
N SER A 54 -5.33 -5.45 -8.33
CA SER A 54 -6.36 -4.41 -8.44
C SER A 54 -7.77 -5.01 -8.43
N GLN A 55 -7.97 -6.16 -9.08
CA GLN A 55 -9.26 -6.85 -9.08
C GLN A 55 -9.64 -7.35 -7.68
N LYS A 56 -8.66 -7.86 -6.92
CA LYS A 56 -8.88 -8.35 -5.56
C LYS A 56 -8.96 -7.21 -4.53
N TYR A 57 -8.12 -6.20 -4.68
CA TYR A 57 -7.93 -5.08 -3.76
C TYR A 57 -7.95 -3.77 -4.56
N PRO A 58 -9.14 -3.30 -4.96
CA PRO A 58 -9.25 -2.18 -5.89
C PRO A 58 -8.90 -0.83 -5.24
N PRO A 59 -8.18 0.03 -5.97
CA PRO A 59 -8.15 1.47 -5.70
C PRO A 59 -9.56 2.07 -5.64
N SER A 60 -9.67 3.26 -5.05
CA SER A 60 -10.98 3.93 -4.90
C SER A 60 -11.69 4.09 -6.26
N SER A 61 -13.02 4.00 -6.25
CA SER A 61 -13.85 4.21 -7.45
C SER A 61 -13.51 5.55 -8.11
N GLN A 62 -13.36 6.62 -7.32
CA GLN A 62 -12.95 7.94 -7.81
C GLN A 62 -11.58 7.91 -8.51
N TYR A 63 -10.57 7.27 -7.92
CA TYR A 63 -9.24 7.18 -8.53
C TYR A 63 -9.28 6.42 -9.86
N ARG A 64 -9.97 5.26 -9.88
CA ARG A 64 -10.15 4.45 -11.10
C ARG A 64 -10.90 5.22 -12.19
N ARG A 65 -11.95 5.98 -11.85
CA ARG A 65 -12.68 6.84 -12.80
C ARG A 65 -11.76 7.89 -13.43
N LEU A 66 -10.96 8.58 -12.61
CA LEU A 66 -10.05 9.62 -13.10
C LEU A 66 -8.94 9.02 -13.98
N PHE A 67 -8.39 7.89 -13.56
CA PHE A 67 -7.37 7.16 -14.33
C PHE A 67 -7.89 6.73 -15.70
N LEU A 68 -9.03 6.02 -15.75
CA LEU A 68 -9.64 5.57 -16.99
C LEU A 68 -10.07 6.74 -17.88
N SER A 69 -10.62 7.82 -17.30
CA SER A 69 -10.97 9.02 -18.07
C SER A 69 -9.75 9.63 -18.75
N GLU A 70 -8.59 9.70 -18.07
CA GLU A 70 -7.38 10.21 -18.70
C GLU A 70 -6.81 9.24 -19.74
N LEU A 71 -6.84 7.93 -19.45
CA LEU A 71 -6.40 6.89 -20.38
C LEU A 71 -7.21 6.91 -21.69
N ILE A 72 -8.54 7.02 -21.60
CA ILE A 72 -9.45 7.17 -22.74
C ILE A 72 -9.07 8.42 -23.55
N LYS A 73 -8.92 9.58 -22.89
CA LYS A 73 -8.51 10.82 -23.57
C LYS A 73 -7.18 10.68 -24.30
N LYS A 74 -6.20 9.95 -23.74
CA LYS A 74 -4.91 9.71 -24.39
C LYS A 74 -5.06 8.86 -25.64
N HIS A 75 -5.86 7.79 -25.57
CA HIS A 75 -6.15 6.93 -26.72
C HIS A 75 -6.91 7.68 -27.82
N GLU A 76 -7.98 8.41 -27.48
CA GLU A 76 -8.80 9.18 -28.44
C GLU A 76 -7.98 10.21 -29.23
N ARG A 77 -6.98 10.84 -28.59
CA ARG A 77 -6.07 11.79 -29.26
C ARG A 77 -5.23 11.18 -30.38
N THR A 78 -5.07 9.86 -30.40
CA THR A 78 -4.36 9.17 -31.50
C THR A 78 -5.18 9.13 -32.79
N GLY A 79 -6.50 9.35 -32.71
CA GLY A 79 -7.42 9.19 -33.83
C GLY A 79 -7.63 7.73 -34.26
N ALA A 80 -7.12 6.76 -33.50
CA ALA A 80 -7.37 5.34 -33.73
C ALA A 80 -8.83 4.97 -33.40
N GLU A 81 -9.27 3.81 -33.88
CA GLU A 81 -10.60 3.30 -33.55
C GLU A 81 -10.78 3.14 -32.03
N PRO A 82 -11.97 3.46 -31.50
CA PRO A 82 -12.31 3.19 -30.10
C PRO A 82 -12.13 1.71 -29.76
N LEU A 83 -11.64 1.44 -28.55
CA LEU A 83 -11.44 0.08 -28.06
C LEU A 83 -12.45 -0.21 -26.94
N ASP A 84 -13.37 -1.15 -27.21
CA ASP A 84 -14.50 -1.48 -26.34
C ASP A 84 -14.08 -1.88 -24.91
N ASP A 85 -12.93 -2.55 -24.75
CA ASP A 85 -12.42 -2.99 -23.44
C ASP A 85 -12.27 -1.83 -22.43
N ILE A 86 -11.79 -0.67 -22.88
CA ILE A 86 -11.52 0.47 -21.99
C ILE A 86 -12.83 1.15 -21.57
N TYR A 87 -13.79 1.26 -22.48
CA TYR A 87 -15.12 1.80 -22.17
C TYR A 87 -15.94 0.84 -21.31
N THR A 88 -15.78 -0.47 -21.52
CA THR A 88 -16.37 -1.51 -20.67
C THR A 88 -15.84 -1.39 -19.24
N ALA A 89 -14.51 -1.35 -19.07
CA ALA A 89 -13.89 -1.13 -17.76
C ALA A 89 -14.35 0.19 -17.12
N PHE A 90 -14.50 1.26 -17.90
CA PHE A 90 -14.98 2.54 -17.39
C PHE A 90 -16.45 2.48 -16.93
N ALA A 91 -17.32 1.84 -17.71
CA ALA A 91 -18.72 1.62 -17.34
C ALA A 91 -18.85 0.77 -16.07
N GLU A 92 -18.04 -0.28 -15.92
CA GLU A 92 -17.99 -1.10 -14.70
C GLU A 92 -17.62 -0.26 -13.47
N VAL A 93 -16.62 0.62 -13.59
CA VAL A 93 -16.23 1.51 -12.48
C VAL A 93 -17.32 2.54 -12.18
N LEU A 94 -18.02 3.07 -13.20
CA LEU A 94 -19.15 3.99 -12.99
C LEU A 94 -20.33 3.30 -12.28
N ASN A 95 -20.53 2.02 -12.53
CA ASN A 95 -21.55 1.20 -11.86
C ASN A 95 -21.11 0.71 -10.48
N SER A 96 -19.80 0.77 -10.16
CA SER A 96 -19.31 0.51 -8.81
C SER A 96 -19.69 1.67 -7.89
N GLY A 97 -20.42 1.37 -6.82
CA GLY A 97 -20.79 2.36 -5.81
C GLY A 97 -19.57 3.01 -5.16
N ASP A 98 -19.77 4.19 -4.56
CA ASP A 98 -18.71 4.82 -3.78
C ASP A 98 -18.59 4.16 -2.41
N ASN A 99 -17.42 3.58 -2.16
CA ASN A 99 -17.08 2.97 -0.88
C ASN A 99 -16.24 3.95 -0.04
N THR A 100 -16.43 3.90 1.28
CA THR A 100 -15.61 4.64 2.24
C THR A 100 -14.20 4.08 2.37
N LEU A 101 -14.04 2.78 2.06
CA LEU A 101 -12.78 2.04 2.09
C LEU A 101 -12.28 1.77 0.67
N CYS A 102 -10.97 1.86 0.49
CA CYS A 102 -10.28 1.46 -0.74
C CYS A 102 -8.97 0.75 -0.40
N TYR A 103 -8.29 0.23 -1.42
CA TYR A 103 -7.03 -0.45 -1.23
C TYR A 103 -5.89 0.26 -1.96
N LYS A 104 -4.73 0.33 -1.31
CA LYS A 104 -3.46 0.70 -1.95
C LYS A 104 -2.50 -0.47 -1.82
N SER A 105 -1.83 -0.81 -2.91
CA SER A 105 -0.82 -1.88 -2.92
C SER A 105 0.54 -1.32 -3.33
N TYR A 106 1.53 -1.51 -2.47
CA TYR A 106 2.89 -1.02 -2.63
C TYR A 106 3.78 -2.18 -3.07
N CYS A 107 4.24 -2.15 -4.32
CA CYS A 107 5.10 -3.19 -4.87
C CYS A 107 6.50 -3.13 -4.23
N LEU A 108 6.96 -4.25 -3.68
CA LEU A 108 8.27 -4.36 -3.05
C LEU A 108 9.29 -5.01 -4.00
N PRO A 109 10.60 -4.72 -3.84
CA PRO A 109 11.66 -5.40 -4.59
C PRO A 109 11.69 -6.92 -4.39
N THR A 110 11.16 -7.40 -3.25
CA THR A 110 11.06 -8.82 -2.91
C THR A 110 9.97 -9.56 -3.70
N GLY A 111 9.12 -8.83 -4.44
CA GLY A 111 8.11 -9.37 -5.35
C GLY A 111 6.68 -9.30 -4.81
N ASP A 112 6.47 -9.60 -3.53
CA ASP A 112 5.13 -9.53 -2.93
C ASP A 112 4.79 -8.09 -2.50
N PRO A 113 3.63 -7.55 -2.91
CA PRO A 113 3.22 -6.22 -2.46
C PRO A 113 2.76 -6.23 -1.00
N VAL A 114 2.86 -5.06 -0.36
CA VAL A 114 2.11 -4.75 0.85
C VAL A 114 0.82 -4.05 0.45
N THR A 115 -0.32 -4.61 0.80
CA THR A 115 -1.63 -4.04 0.49
C THR A 115 -2.27 -3.50 1.77
N LEU A 116 -2.84 -2.30 1.73
CA LEU A 116 -3.54 -1.69 2.86
C LEU A 116 -4.96 -1.35 2.46
N ALA A 117 -5.90 -1.72 3.32
CA ALA A 117 -7.22 -1.11 3.38
C ALA A 117 -7.08 0.27 4.05
N GLU A 118 -7.50 1.32 3.36
CA GLU A 118 -7.44 2.71 3.83
C GLU A 118 -8.78 3.40 3.60
N ASN A 119 -9.12 4.35 4.46
CA ASN A 119 -10.25 5.22 4.22
C ASN A 119 -9.98 6.16 3.04
N VAL A 120 -11.02 6.46 2.26
CA VAL A 120 -10.93 7.40 1.15
C VAL A 120 -10.78 8.85 1.67
N ALA A 121 -11.37 9.14 2.83
CA ALA A 121 -11.28 10.45 3.47
C ALA A 121 -10.07 10.54 4.42
N ILE A 122 -9.25 11.57 4.24
CA ILE A 122 -8.04 11.84 5.06
C ILE A 122 -8.39 12.01 6.54
N ILE A 123 -9.48 12.73 6.83
CA ILE A 123 -10.04 12.86 8.17
C ILE A 123 -11.32 12.07 8.18
N SER A 124 -11.37 11.03 9.01
CA SER A 124 -12.55 10.21 9.18
C SER A 124 -12.60 9.69 10.60
N GLU A 125 -13.80 9.51 11.13
CA GLU A 125 -14.00 8.90 12.45
C GLU A 125 -13.28 9.61 13.62
N GLY A 126 -12.90 10.88 13.44
CA GLY A 126 -12.17 11.67 14.45
C GLY A 126 -10.65 11.45 14.45
N THR A 127 -10.09 10.77 13.44
CA THR A 127 -8.66 10.49 13.32
C THR A 127 -8.13 10.72 11.90
N THR A 128 -6.82 10.88 11.79
CA THR A 128 -6.05 10.92 10.53
C THR A 128 -5.27 9.63 10.28
N GLY A 129 -5.29 8.68 11.21
CA GLY A 129 -4.49 7.45 11.16
C GLY A 129 -5.03 6.36 10.24
N LEU A 130 -6.20 6.56 9.62
CA LEU A 130 -6.86 5.60 8.71
C LEU A 130 -6.41 5.72 7.25
N VAL A 131 -5.42 6.57 6.98
CA VAL A 131 -4.77 6.74 5.67
C VAL A 131 -3.26 6.66 5.81
N THR A 132 -2.58 6.23 4.76
CA THR A 132 -1.11 6.26 4.72
C THR A 132 -0.61 7.69 4.52
N TRP A 133 0.32 8.11 5.37
CA TRP A 133 1.04 9.39 5.26
C TRP A 133 2.38 9.24 4.52
N GLU A 134 2.84 10.32 3.89
CA GLU A 134 4.07 10.30 3.08
C GLU A 134 5.32 9.93 3.90
N ALA A 135 5.38 10.30 5.18
CA ALA A 135 6.50 9.93 6.06
C ALA A 135 6.64 8.42 6.26
N ALA A 136 5.52 7.67 6.28
CA ALA A 136 5.55 6.22 6.39
C ALA A 136 6.16 5.56 5.13
N LEU A 137 5.93 6.16 3.95
CA LEU A 137 6.58 5.74 2.70
C LEU A 137 8.10 5.93 2.77
N PHE A 138 8.55 7.10 3.24
CA PHE A 138 9.98 7.38 3.39
C PHE A 138 10.65 6.47 4.42
N LEU A 139 10.00 6.19 5.55
CA LEU A 139 10.51 5.25 6.55
C LEU A 139 10.60 3.83 5.98
N ALA A 140 9.58 3.39 5.24
CA ALA A 140 9.56 2.07 4.60
C ALA A 140 10.70 1.91 3.57
N GLU A 141 10.90 2.90 2.69
CA GLU A 141 11.97 2.92 1.70
C GLU A 141 13.34 2.93 2.37
N TRP A 142 13.55 3.83 3.34
CA TRP A 142 14.79 3.89 4.11
C TRP A 142 15.10 2.58 4.83
N ALA A 143 14.07 1.92 5.38
CA ALA A 143 14.26 0.65 6.07
C ALA A 143 14.72 -0.48 5.13
N ILE A 144 14.19 -0.54 3.90
CA ILE A 144 14.64 -1.50 2.89
C ILE A 144 16.13 -1.29 2.57
N GLU A 145 16.54 -0.04 2.37
CA GLU A 145 17.93 0.33 2.10
C GLU A 145 18.87 0.05 3.29
N ASN A 146 18.33 0.05 4.51
CA ASN A 146 19.07 -0.15 5.76
C ASN A 146 18.63 -1.41 6.51
N ASN A 147 18.23 -2.46 5.77
CA ASN A 147 17.60 -3.67 6.34
C ASN A 147 18.40 -4.33 7.48
N GLY A 148 19.73 -4.25 7.46
CA GLY A 148 20.60 -4.77 8.50
C GLY A 148 20.37 -4.17 9.89
N LEU A 149 19.80 -2.97 9.98
CA LEU A 149 19.43 -2.32 11.25
C LEU A 149 18.23 -2.98 11.93
N PHE A 150 17.37 -3.65 11.16
CA PHE A 150 16.10 -4.22 11.62
C PHE A 150 16.18 -5.74 11.77
N ASN A 151 17.11 -6.39 11.07
CA ASN A 151 17.27 -7.84 11.07
C ASN A 151 17.47 -8.40 12.49
N ASN A 152 16.64 -9.39 12.83
CA ASN A 152 16.64 -10.07 14.13
C ASN A 152 16.51 -9.13 15.36
N ARG A 153 15.86 -7.96 15.21
CA ARG A 153 15.56 -7.03 16.31
C ARG A 153 14.15 -7.21 16.86
N THR A 154 13.92 -6.83 18.11
CA THR A 154 12.58 -6.52 18.63
C THR A 154 12.28 -5.04 18.40
N ILE A 155 11.26 -4.74 17.60
CA ILE A 155 10.92 -3.39 17.18
C ILE A 155 9.58 -2.97 17.77
N LEU A 156 9.50 -1.74 18.25
CA LEU A 156 8.26 -1.04 18.58
C LEU A 156 8.08 0.13 17.61
N GLU A 157 6.92 0.22 16.97
CA GLU A 157 6.54 1.36 16.14
C GLU A 157 5.47 2.19 16.84
N LEU A 158 5.81 3.44 17.16
CA LEU A 158 4.91 4.42 17.76
C LEU A 158 4.09 5.11 16.68
N GLY A 159 2.77 5.21 16.87
CA GLY A 159 1.88 5.84 15.90
C GLY A 159 1.91 5.12 14.55
N SER A 160 1.71 3.81 14.58
CA SER A 160 1.80 2.92 13.41
C SER A 160 0.76 3.23 12.33
N GLY A 161 -0.32 3.94 12.68
CA GLY A 161 -1.44 4.16 11.78
C GLY A 161 -2.00 2.82 11.28
N ILE A 162 -2.26 2.75 9.97
CA ILE A 162 -2.70 1.51 9.29
C ILE A 162 -1.56 0.54 8.93
N GLY A 163 -0.30 0.84 9.30
CA GLY A 163 0.78 -0.15 9.40
C GLY A 163 1.71 -0.27 8.20
N LEU A 164 1.75 0.70 7.28
CA LEU A 164 2.57 0.60 6.06
C LEU A 164 4.04 0.25 6.37
N SER A 165 4.72 1.10 7.12
CA SER A 165 6.15 1.01 7.43
C SER A 165 6.47 -0.32 8.08
N GLY A 166 5.76 -0.69 9.15
CA GLY A 166 5.99 -1.95 9.81
C GLY A 166 5.72 -3.18 8.96
N LEU A 167 4.69 -3.17 8.11
CA LEU A 167 4.43 -4.30 7.21
C LEU A 167 5.54 -4.45 6.16
N VAL A 168 6.06 -3.34 5.64
CA VAL A 168 7.21 -3.36 4.73
C VAL A 168 8.47 -3.87 5.43
N ILE A 169 8.73 -3.42 6.67
CA ILE A 169 9.87 -3.86 7.48
C ILE A 169 9.78 -5.35 7.79
N CYS A 170 8.61 -5.84 8.23
CA CYS A 170 8.37 -7.26 8.50
C CYS A 170 8.63 -8.11 7.25
N ARG A 171 8.24 -7.63 6.06
CA ARG A 171 8.41 -8.36 4.80
C ARG A 171 9.84 -8.32 4.27
N SER A 172 10.55 -7.20 4.45
CA SER A 172 11.80 -6.94 3.73
C SER A 172 13.06 -7.00 4.60
N CYS A 173 12.91 -6.91 5.93
CA CYS A 173 14.05 -6.73 6.83
C CYS A 173 14.17 -7.81 7.92
N SER A 174 13.29 -8.81 7.93
CA SER A 174 13.35 -9.99 8.83
C SER A 174 13.60 -9.66 10.32
N PRO A 175 12.80 -8.76 10.95
CA PRO A 175 12.90 -8.55 12.38
C PRO A 175 12.45 -9.79 13.16
N ARG A 176 12.95 -9.93 14.40
CA ARG A 176 12.57 -11.04 15.30
C ARG A 176 11.13 -10.85 15.79
N ARG A 177 10.82 -9.64 16.22
CA ARG A 177 9.48 -9.24 16.70
C ARG A 177 9.18 -7.82 16.24
N TYR A 178 7.94 -7.57 15.85
CA TYR A 178 7.45 -6.25 15.50
C TYR A 178 6.14 -5.98 16.25
N THR A 179 6.17 -4.95 17.09
CA THR A 179 4.99 -4.47 17.82
C THR A 179 4.52 -3.18 17.16
N PHE A 180 3.35 -3.24 16.53
CA PHE A 180 2.64 -2.05 16.08
C PHE A 180 1.90 -1.42 17.25
N SER A 181 1.92 -0.09 17.35
CA SER A 181 1.20 0.64 18.38
C SER A 181 0.55 1.92 17.88
N ASP A 182 -0.63 2.23 18.43
CA ASP A 182 -1.40 3.45 18.17
C ASP A 182 -2.30 3.72 19.39
N SER A 183 -2.75 4.95 19.58
CA SER A 183 -3.66 5.32 20.68
C SER A 183 -5.13 5.22 20.30
N HIS A 184 -5.45 5.17 18.99
CA HIS A 184 -6.82 5.26 18.52
C HIS A 184 -7.41 3.88 18.17
N GLN A 185 -8.45 3.45 18.90
CA GLN A 185 -9.07 2.12 18.76
C GLN A 185 -9.47 1.73 17.33
N LYS A 186 -10.03 2.68 16.56
CA LYS A 186 -10.42 2.42 15.16
C LYS A 186 -9.22 2.21 14.25
N VAL A 187 -8.11 2.90 14.52
CA VAL A 187 -6.84 2.71 13.80
C VAL A 187 -6.28 1.33 14.13
N LEU A 188 -6.24 0.96 15.41
CA LEU A 188 -5.81 -0.38 15.85
C LEU A 188 -6.66 -1.50 15.23
N GLN A 189 -7.97 -1.32 15.11
CA GLN A 189 -8.83 -2.28 14.45
C GLN A 189 -8.47 -2.44 12.97
N GLN A 190 -8.36 -1.34 12.22
CA GLN A 190 -7.99 -1.38 10.81
C GLN A 190 -6.57 -1.93 10.59
N LEU A 191 -5.64 -1.59 11.49
CA LEU A 191 -4.28 -2.09 11.50
C LEU A 191 -4.22 -3.61 11.65
N LYS A 192 -5.00 -4.18 12.59
CA LYS A 192 -5.12 -5.64 12.75
C LYS A 192 -5.63 -6.30 11.47
N GLU A 193 -6.64 -5.72 10.83
CA GLU A 193 -7.15 -6.20 9.55
C GLU A 193 -6.06 -6.17 8.46
N ASN A 194 -5.28 -5.09 8.38
CA ASN A 194 -4.17 -4.97 7.42
C ASN A 194 -3.03 -5.96 7.68
N VAL A 195 -2.70 -6.23 8.95
CA VAL A 195 -1.72 -7.27 9.31
C VAL A 195 -2.15 -8.63 8.77
N LEU A 196 -3.41 -9.01 9.04
CA LEU A 196 -3.98 -10.28 8.57
C LEU A 196 -4.08 -10.32 7.03
N LEU A 197 -4.47 -9.21 6.40
CA LEU A 197 -4.57 -9.08 4.95
C LEU A 197 -3.23 -9.37 4.25
N ASN A 198 -2.12 -9.00 4.88
CA ASN A 198 -0.76 -9.24 4.38
C ASN A 198 -0.17 -10.60 4.79
N GLY A 199 -0.98 -11.51 5.34
CA GLY A 199 -0.58 -12.88 5.66
C GLY A 199 0.27 -13.01 6.92
N PHE A 200 0.35 -11.97 7.75
CA PHE A 200 0.96 -12.06 9.07
C PHE A 200 -0.05 -12.56 10.09
N MET A 201 0.43 -13.32 11.07
CA MET A 201 -0.38 -13.81 12.19
C MET A 201 -0.13 -12.90 13.40
N LEU A 202 -1.21 -12.45 14.04
CA LEU A 202 -1.13 -11.71 15.29
C LEU A 202 -0.82 -12.69 16.44
N SER A 203 0.25 -12.44 17.19
CA SER A 203 0.50 -13.16 18.43
C SER A 203 -0.27 -12.51 19.58
N GLU A 204 -1.18 -13.26 20.20
CA GLU A 204 -1.88 -12.82 21.42
C GLU A 204 -1.02 -13.05 22.68
N GLU A 205 -0.05 -13.98 22.64
CA GLU A 205 0.84 -14.36 23.75
C GLU A 205 2.18 -14.93 23.22
N PRO A 206 3.28 -14.92 24.00
CA PRO A 206 4.61 -15.34 23.55
C PRO A 206 4.78 -16.87 23.64
N SER A 207 3.95 -17.65 22.94
CA SER A 207 4.22 -19.09 22.80
C SER A 207 3.46 -19.73 21.64
N ASP A 208 4.16 -19.98 20.53
CA ASP A 208 4.45 -21.35 20.08
C ASP A 208 5.54 -21.32 18.98
N THR A 209 6.72 -21.85 19.28
CA THR A 209 7.93 -21.78 18.44
C THR A 209 7.97 -22.86 17.34
N ARG A 210 6.81 -23.33 16.88
CA ARG A 210 6.75 -24.46 15.95
C ARG A 210 5.90 -24.17 14.73
N LYS A 211 6.41 -23.26 13.88
CA LYS A 211 6.67 -23.48 12.44
C LYS A 211 7.09 -22.16 11.77
N THR A 212 8.18 -22.22 11.00
CA THR A 212 8.78 -21.19 10.09
C THR A 212 9.53 -20.00 10.75
N PRO A 213 10.57 -19.44 10.09
CA PRO A 213 11.36 -18.29 10.57
C PRO A 213 10.61 -16.98 10.29
N THR A 214 9.39 -16.86 10.79
CA THR A 214 8.53 -15.69 10.54
C THR A 214 8.63 -14.69 11.69
N THR A 215 8.61 -13.40 11.35
CA THR A 215 8.54 -12.30 12.32
C THR A 215 7.32 -12.46 13.22
N ILE A 216 7.51 -12.36 14.54
CA ILE A 216 6.41 -12.32 15.51
C ILE A 216 5.77 -10.92 15.44
N VAL A 217 4.47 -10.84 15.13
CA VAL A 217 3.77 -9.57 14.98
C VAL A 217 2.71 -9.42 16.06
N SER A 218 2.67 -8.25 16.73
CA SER A 218 1.62 -7.89 17.67
C SER A 218 1.12 -6.46 17.41
N VAL A 219 -0.10 -6.17 17.88
CA VAL A 219 -0.72 -4.84 17.82
C VAL A 219 -1.17 -4.50 19.24
N THR A 220 -0.69 -3.39 19.78
CA THR A 220 -1.05 -2.91 21.11
C THR A 220 -1.60 -1.49 21.07
N GLU A 221 -2.54 -1.20 21.96
CA GLU A 221 -2.82 0.19 22.31
C GLU A 221 -1.63 0.75 23.09
N LEU A 222 -1.19 1.95 22.72
CA LEU A 222 -0.17 2.68 23.45
C LEU A 222 -0.45 4.17 23.32
N ASP A 223 -0.85 4.78 24.44
CA ASP A 223 -0.92 6.22 24.58
C ASP A 223 0.34 6.68 25.32
N TRP A 224 1.21 7.40 24.61
CA TRP A 224 2.48 7.86 25.15
C TRP A 224 2.34 8.90 26.28
N GLU A 225 1.16 9.51 26.47
CA GLU A 225 0.92 10.47 27.55
C GLU A 225 0.63 9.76 28.88
N SER A 226 0.17 8.51 28.81
CA SER A 226 -0.30 7.73 29.96
C SER A 226 0.47 6.43 30.20
N VAL A 227 1.31 5.99 29.26
CA VAL A 227 2.11 4.77 29.38
C VAL A 227 3.08 4.82 30.56
N THR A 228 3.17 3.72 31.30
CA THR A 228 4.05 3.57 32.46
C THR A 228 5.40 2.97 32.06
N GLU A 229 6.44 3.21 32.88
CA GLU A 229 7.75 2.59 32.70
C GLU A 229 7.67 1.05 32.70
N GLN A 230 6.75 0.48 33.50
CA GLN A 230 6.57 -0.97 33.60
C GLN A 230 6.04 -1.56 32.29
N GLU A 231 5.10 -0.89 31.65
CA GLU A 231 4.57 -1.28 30.33
C GLU A 231 5.65 -1.16 29.24
N LEU A 232 6.43 -0.08 29.25
CA LEU A 232 7.54 0.09 28.30
C LEU A 232 8.61 -0.99 28.45
N VAL A 233 8.98 -1.34 29.69
CA VAL A 233 9.93 -2.43 29.97
C VAL A 233 9.37 -3.77 29.49
N ALA A 234 8.06 -4.01 29.62
CA ALA A 234 7.42 -5.24 29.16
C ALA A 234 7.43 -5.43 27.64
N LEU A 235 7.50 -4.33 26.86
CA LEU A 235 7.61 -4.38 25.41
C LEU A 235 8.97 -4.90 24.92
N ASP A 236 10.02 -4.77 25.74
CA ASP A 236 11.37 -5.30 25.51
C ASP A 236 11.94 -4.92 24.12
N ALA A 237 11.76 -3.65 23.72
CA ALA A 237 12.13 -3.15 22.41
C ALA A 237 13.63 -2.82 22.32
N ASP A 238 14.32 -3.39 21.33
CA ASP A 238 15.72 -3.07 20.98
C ASP A 238 15.82 -1.81 20.09
N LEU A 239 14.73 -1.50 19.39
CA LEU A 239 14.62 -0.40 18.44
C LEU A 239 13.21 0.19 18.51
N VAL A 240 13.13 1.50 18.67
CA VAL A 240 11.88 2.26 18.59
C VAL A 240 11.91 3.13 17.34
N ILE A 241 10.86 3.06 16.55
CA ILE A 241 10.68 3.89 15.35
C ILE A 241 9.34 4.61 15.38
N ALA A 242 9.25 5.69 14.63
CA ALA A 242 8.04 6.49 14.47
C ALA A 242 8.13 7.28 13.16
N SER A 243 6.99 7.52 12.51
CA SER A 243 6.90 8.38 11.33
C SER A 243 5.75 9.37 11.48
N ASP A 244 6.06 10.66 11.46
CA ASP A 244 5.07 11.76 11.52
C ASP A 244 4.15 11.71 12.75
N VAL A 245 4.76 11.44 13.89
CA VAL A 245 4.11 11.44 15.21
C VAL A 245 4.08 12.86 15.80
N CYS A 246 2.92 13.27 16.32
CA CYS A 246 2.66 14.61 16.84
C CYS A 246 2.28 14.57 18.32
#